data_AF-A0A372F211-F1
#
_entry.id   AF-A0A372F211-F1
#
_cell.length_a   1.000
_cell.length_b   1.000
_cell.length_c   1.000
_cell.angle_alpha   90.00
_cell.angle_beta   90.00
_cell.angle_gamma   90.00
#
_symmetry.space_group_name_H-M   'P 1'
#
loop_
_entity.id
_entity.type
_entity.pdbx_description
1 polymer ?
#
loop_
_entity_poly.entity_id
_entity_poly.type
_entity_poly.pdbx_seq_one_letter_code
_entity_poly.pdbx_strand_id
1 'polypeptide(L)'
;MTHTYEVTGMTCEACEYKIQHVLGNVEGVKSVTPDKAHNTATIEMEKHIPVSKFQEVLKPYPKYSITEKAIMPVHSIAFEEEQPKSWFATYKPLLLIFAFITGVSAITAFHANIFELEHFSVMHFMSHFMAGFFLVFSFFKFLDLKGFAESYAMYDLLAMKVPVYGFVYPFIELALGIAYLVNFEPQATNIATIIVMGFSSVGVIQSVLNKKKIRCACLGAVFNLPMSTVTIIEDLLMVGMAAAMLVVY
;
A
#
# COMPACT_ATOMS: atom_id res chain seq x y z
N MET A 1 -22.01 24.76 -14.13
CA MET A 1 -22.72 23.51 -13.77
C MET A 1 -21.90 22.33 -14.23
N THR A 2 -21.98 21.21 -13.53
CA THR A 2 -21.09 20.07 -13.77
C THR A 2 -21.92 18.82 -14.03
N HIS A 3 -21.64 18.13 -15.12
CA HIS A 3 -22.30 16.88 -15.49
C HIS A 3 -21.27 15.79 -15.74
N THR A 4 -21.62 14.55 -15.43
CA THR A 4 -20.79 13.38 -15.71
C THR A 4 -21.47 12.56 -16.79
N TYR A 5 -20.72 12.30 -17.86
CA TYR A 5 -21.14 11.52 -19.01
C TYR A 5 -20.38 10.19 -19.03
N GLU A 6 -21.01 9.17 -19.60
CA GLU A 6 -20.31 7.93 -19.94
C GLU A 6 -19.61 8.11 -21.29
N VAL A 7 -18.32 7.80 -21.34
CA VAL A 7 -17.48 7.95 -22.53
C VAL A 7 -16.73 6.64 -22.77
N THR A 8 -17.07 5.95 -23.85
CA THR A 8 -16.41 4.70 -24.22
C THR A 8 -15.27 4.94 -25.23
N GLY A 9 -14.31 4.02 -25.31
CA GLY A 9 -13.18 4.09 -26.25
C GLY A 9 -11.88 4.69 -25.71
N MET A 10 -11.85 5.13 -24.45
CA MET A 10 -10.66 5.63 -23.78
C MET A 10 -9.79 4.49 -23.24
N THR A 11 -8.94 3.92 -24.08
CA THR A 11 -8.08 2.77 -23.72
C THR A 11 -6.65 3.16 -23.32
N CYS A 12 -6.32 4.45 -23.29
CA CYS A 12 -4.95 4.95 -23.18
C CYS A 12 -4.93 6.40 -22.68
N GLU A 13 -3.80 6.88 -22.14
CA GLU A 13 -3.67 8.28 -21.67
C GLU A 13 -3.79 9.28 -22.82
N ALA A 14 -3.25 8.95 -23.99
CA ALA A 14 -3.45 9.76 -25.20
C ALA A 14 -4.93 9.83 -25.60
N CYS A 15 -5.73 8.83 -25.24
CA CYS A 15 -7.16 8.76 -25.51
C CYS A 15 -7.92 9.71 -24.57
N GLU A 16 -7.54 9.77 -23.28
CA GLU A 16 -8.07 10.74 -22.31
C GLU A 16 -7.74 12.17 -22.73
N TYR A 17 -6.48 12.45 -23.05
CA TYR A 17 -6.04 13.77 -23.48
C TYR A 17 -6.80 14.24 -24.73
N LYS A 18 -7.05 13.32 -25.67
CA LYS A 18 -7.83 13.60 -26.87
C LYS A 18 -9.28 13.97 -26.54
N ILE A 19 -9.93 13.22 -25.64
CA ILE A 19 -11.30 13.52 -25.20
C ILE A 19 -11.37 14.86 -24.46
N GLN A 20 -10.41 15.12 -23.57
CA GLN A 20 -10.29 16.39 -22.87
C GLN A 20 -10.19 17.57 -23.85
N HIS A 21 -9.31 17.46 -24.85
CA HIS A 21 -9.08 18.52 -25.83
C HIS A 21 -10.28 18.70 -26.78
N VAL A 22 -10.88 17.61 -27.26
CA VAL A 22 -12.00 17.67 -28.21
C VAL A 22 -13.26 18.24 -27.55
N LEU A 23 -13.61 17.76 -26.36
CA LEU A 23 -14.79 18.23 -25.63
C LEU A 23 -14.55 19.61 -24.97
N GLY A 24 -13.31 19.91 -24.59
CA GLY A 24 -12.94 21.21 -24.01
C GLY A 24 -13.01 22.38 -24.99
N ASN A 25 -12.92 22.13 -26.30
CA ASN A 25 -13.06 23.15 -27.33
C ASN A 25 -14.52 23.46 -27.71
N VAL A 26 -15.49 22.81 -27.07
CA VAL A 26 -16.91 23.09 -27.30
C VAL A 26 -17.29 24.40 -26.61
N GLU A 27 -17.93 25.31 -27.34
CA GLU A 27 -18.35 26.61 -26.83
C GLU A 27 -19.25 26.46 -25.57
N GLY A 28 -18.87 27.14 -24.49
CA GLY A 28 -19.56 27.09 -23.20
C GLY A 28 -19.04 26.00 -22.24
N VAL A 29 -18.04 25.21 -22.62
CA VAL A 29 -17.30 24.30 -21.73
C VAL A 29 -16.16 25.04 -21.04
N LYS A 30 -16.07 24.92 -19.71
CA LYS A 30 -14.99 25.48 -18.89
C LYS A 30 -13.85 24.49 -18.67
N SER A 31 -14.20 23.24 -18.37
CA SER A 31 -13.22 22.19 -18.10
C SER A 31 -13.79 20.81 -18.41
N VAL A 32 -12.91 19.88 -18.76
CA VAL A 32 -13.22 18.47 -18.99
C VAL A 32 -12.20 17.64 -18.23
N THR A 33 -12.69 16.72 -17.41
CA THR A 33 -11.89 15.76 -16.65
C THR A 33 -12.30 14.35 -17.06
N PRO A 34 -11.58 13.74 -18.03
CA PRO A 34 -11.80 12.34 -18.39
C PRO A 34 -11.28 11.41 -17.30
N ASP A 35 -11.90 10.24 -17.19
CA ASP A 35 -11.51 9.16 -16.31
C ASP A 35 -11.61 7.82 -17.07
N LYS A 36 -10.47 7.33 -17.57
CA LYS A 36 -10.38 6.03 -18.25
C LYS A 36 -10.70 4.86 -17.34
N ALA A 37 -10.45 4.97 -16.03
CA ALA A 37 -10.65 3.86 -15.10
C ALA A 37 -12.14 3.57 -14.95
N HIS A 38 -12.98 4.61 -15.03
CA HIS A 38 -14.43 4.51 -14.89
C HIS A 38 -15.20 4.68 -16.21
N ASN A 39 -14.52 4.90 -17.34
CA ASN A 39 -15.13 5.24 -18.64
C ASN A 39 -16.09 6.44 -18.54
N THR A 40 -15.69 7.48 -17.81
CA THR A 40 -16.51 8.69 -17.62
C THR A 40 -15.75 9.94 -18.01
N ALA A 41 -16.50 11.01 -18.28
CA ALA A 41 -15.94 12.36 -18.40
C ALA A 41 -16.82 13.34 -17.63
N THR A 42 -16.22 14.05 -16.69
CA THR A 42 -16.88 15.14 -15.97
C THR A 42 -16.62 16.44 -16.71
N ILE A 43 -17.70 17.10 -17.14
CA ILE A 43 -17.67 18.34 -17.94
C ILE A 43 -18.28 19.47 -17.12
N GLU A 44 -17.50 20.52 -16.90
CA GLU A 44 -17.98 21.78 -16.35
C GLU A 44 -18.35 22.72 -17.49
N MET A 45 -19.58 23.25 -17.44
CA MET A 45 -20.14 24.13 -18.47
C MET A 45 -20.78 25.38 -17.86
N GLU A 46 -20.79 26.47 -18.61
CA GLU A 46 -21.40 27.74 -18.20
C GLU A 46 -22.93 27.66 -18.17
N LYS A 47 -23.50 27.02 -19.19
CA LYS A 47 -24.93 26.74 -19.35
C LYS A 47 -25.09 25.30 -19.78
N HIS A 48 -26.29 24.76 -19.64
CA HIS A 48 -26.56 23.38 -20.06
C HIS A 48 -26.33 23.21 -21.56
N ILE A 49 -25.43 22.30 -21.92
CA ILE A 49 -25.13 21.90 -23.30
C ILE A 49 -25.75 20.51 -23.52
N PRO A 50 -26.65 20.34 -24.50
CA PRO A 50 -27.26 19.05 -24.77
C PRO A 50 -26.22 18.05 -25.27
N VAL A 51 -26.34 16.77 -24.86
CA VAL A 51 -25.37 15.72 -25.23
C VAL A 51 -25.20 15.53 -26.74
N SER A 52 -26.23 15.86 -27.52
CA SER A 52 -26.19 15.83 -28.98
C SER A 52 -25.06 16.68 -29.56
N LYS A 53 -24.73 17.83 -28.96
CA LYS A 53 -23.59 18.66 -29.39
C LYS A 53 -22.25 17.96 -29.16
N PHE A 54 -22.10 17.26 -28.04
CA PHE A 54 -20.88 16.48 -27.79
C PHE A 54 -20.78 15.28 -28.74
N GLN A 55 -21.90 14.63 -29.05
CA GLN A 55 -21.96 13.55 -30.04
C GLN A 55 -21.57 14.05 -31.44
N GLU A 56 -22.02 15.25 -31.84
CA GLU A 56 -21.65 15.86 -33.12
C GLU A 56 -20.15 16.11 -33.25
N VAL A 57 -19.52 16.63 -32.19
CA VAL A 57 -18.08 16.92 -32.16
C VAL A 57 -17.25 15.63 -32.16
N LEU A 58 -17.81 14.52 -31.66
CA LEU A 58 -17.17 13.20 -31.67
C LEU A 58 -17.41 12.38 -32.95
N LYS A 59 -18.32 12.79 -33.86
CA LYS A 59 -18.57 12.10 -35.15
C LYS A 59 -17.32 11.77 -35.97
N PRO A 60 -16.28 12.64 -36.05
CA PRO A 60 -15.04 12.32 -36.77
C PRO A 60 -14.21 11.20 -36.13
N TYR A 61 -14.54 10.80 -34.91
CA TYR A 61 -13.81 9.82 -34.12
C TYR A 61 -14.71 8.61 -33.76
N PRO A 62 -14.94 7.66 -34.68
CA PRO A 62 -15.88 6.55 -34.47
C PRO A 62 -15.49 5.59 -33.33
N LYS A 63 -14.27 5.72 -32.80
CA LYS A 63 -13.79 4.97 -31.64
C LYS A 63 -14.45 5.43 -30.32
N TYR A 64 -14.97 6.66 -30.26
CA TYR A 64 -15.52 7.23 -29.03
C TYR A 64 -17.04 7.40 -29.12
N SER A 65 -17.73 7.10 -28.02
CA SER A 65 -19.16 7.37 -27.88
C SER A 65 -19.41 8.07 -26.54
N ILE A 66 -20.30 9.05 -26.54
CA ILE A 66 -20.74 9.78 -25.34
C ILE A 66 -22.25 9.64 -25.15
N THR A 67 -22.65 9.27 -23.94
CA THR A 67 -24.06 9.11 -23.55
C THR A 67 -24.33 9.81 -22.23
N GLU A 68 -25.56 10.31 -22.07
CA GLU A 68 -26.02 10.81 -20.78
C GLU A 68 -26.15 9.64 -19.80
N LYS A 69 -25.59 9.81 -18.60
CA LYS A 69 -25.89 8.91 -17.50
C LYS A 69 -27.35 9.15 -17.10
N ALA A 70 -28.24 8.25 -17.50
CA ALA A 70 -29.68 8.39 -17.30
C ALA A 70 -30.00 8.71 -15.82
N ILE A 71 -30.64 9.85 -15.59
CA ILE A 71 -31.18 10.21 -14.28
C ILE A 71 -32.45 9.38 -14.08
N MET A 72 -32.32 8.18 -13.54
CA MET A 72 -33.46 7.48 -12.95
C MET A 72 -33.94 8.28 -11.72
N PRO A 73 -35.26 8.30 -11.43
CA PRO A 73 -35.79 9.02 -10.28
C PRO A 73 -35.07 8.55 -9.02
N VAL A 74 -34.77 9.51 -8.15
CA VAL A 74 -34.03 9.39 -6.89
C VAL A 74 -34.68 8.35 -5.97
N HIS A 75 -34.44 7.07 -6.24
CA HIS A 75 -34.20 6.12 -5.18
C HIS A 75 -32.70 6.20 -4.95
N SER A 76 -32.33 6.66 -3.76
CA SER A 76 -30.97 6.74 -3.25
C SER A 76 -30.04 5.81 -4.03
N ILE A 77 -29.30 6.38 -4.97
CA ILE A 77 -28.02 5.82 -5.35
C ILE A 77 -27.24 5.99 -4.06
N ALA A 78 -27.38 5.01 -3.18
CA ALA A 78 -26.27 4.61 -2.36
C ALA A 78 -25.11 4.65 -3.34
N PHE A 79 -24.14 5.53 -3.09
CA PHE A 79 -22.79 5.14 -3.43
C PHE A 79 -22.75 3.67 -3.04
N GLU A 80 -22.57 2.77 -4.01
CA GLU A 80 -21.89 1.54 -3.67
C GLU A 80 -20.51 2.04 -3.23
N GLU A 81 -20.43 2.56 -1.99
CA GLU A 81 -19.32 2.34 -1.13
C GLU A 81 -19.09 0.85 -1.30
N GLU A 82 -18.02 0.48 -2.00
CA GLU A 82 -17.46 -0.86 -1.88
C GLU A 82 -17.57 -1.19 -0.40
N GLN A 83 -18.49 -2.10 -0.05
CA GLN A 83 -18.73 -2.52 1.32
C GLN A 83 -17.35 -2.64 1.96
N PRO A 84 -17.04 -1.88 3.04
CA PRO A 84 -15.69 -1.81 3.56
C PRO A 84 -15.25 -3.25 3.76
N LYS A 85 -14.29 -3.72 2.93
CA LYS A 85 -13.85 -5.11 2.94
C LYS A 85 -13.63 -5.48 4.40
N SER A 86 -14.30 -6.54 4.84
CA SER A 86 -14.19 -7.02 6.23
C SER A 86 -12.72 -6.97 6.64
N TRP A 87 -12.43 -6.50 7.85
CA TRP A 87 -11.05 -6.35 8.35
C TRP A 87 -10.22 -7.60 8.04
N PHE A 88 -10.80 -8.78 8.24
CA PHE A 88 -10.18 -10.07 7.89
C PHE A 88 -9.88 -10.24 6.41
N ALA A 89 -10.78 -9.84 5.51
CA ALA A 89 -10.56 -9.93 4.06
C ALA A 89 -9.43 -9.00 3.61
N THR A 90 -9.30 -7.84 4.26
CA THR A 90 -8.23 -6.88 4.01
C THR A 90 -6.88 -7.45 4.50
N TYR A 91 -6.76 -7.85 5.77
CA TYR A 91 -5.49 -8.30 6.36
C TYR A 91 -5.16 -9.79 6.18
N LYS A 92 -5.96 -10.56 5.43
CA LYS A 92 -5.74 -11.99 5.21
C LYS A 92 -4.31 -12.34 4.76
N PRO A 93 -3.69 -11.64 3.79
CA PRO A 93 -2.31 -11.95 3.37
C PRO A 93 -1.31 -11.80 4.53
N LEU A 94 -1.45 -10.74 5.32
CA LEU A 94 -0.58 -10.44 6.46
C LEU A 94 -0.72 -11.48 7.58
N LEU A 95 -1.96 -11.86 7.90
CA LEU A 95 -2.23 -12.91 8.89
C LEU A 95 -1.68 -14.27 8.45
N LEU A 96 -1.76 -14.58 7.15
CA LEU A 96 -1.15 -15.79 6.60
C LEU A 96 0.37 -15.75 6.76
N ILE A 97 1.03 -14.65 6.36
CA ILE A 97 2.48 -14.49 6.53
C ILE A 97 2.88 -14.69 7.99
N PHE A 98 2.20 -14.00 8.91
CA PHE A 98 2.46 -14.12 10.35
C PHE A 98 2.28 -15.57 10.84
N ALA A 99 1.22 -16.26 10.42
CA ALA A 99 0.96 -17.65 10.81
C ALA A 99 2.05 -18.60 10.29
N PHE A 100 2.48 -18.44 9.04
CA PHE A 100 3.55 -19.25 8.46
C PHE A 100 4.89 -19.02 9.17
N ILE A 101 5.28 -17.76 9.39
CA ILE A 101 6.53 -17.43 10.09
C ILE A 101 6.50 -17.96 11.52
N THR A 102 5.39 -17.76 12.25
CA THR A 102 5.22 -18.28 13.62
C THR A 102 5.34 -19.79 13.65
N GLY A 103 4.68 -20.49 12.72
CA GLY A 103 4.71 -21.96 12.63
C GLY A 103 6.13 -22.49 12.38
N VAL A 104 6.84 -21.94 11.39
CA VAL A 104 8.23 -22.33 11.09
C VAL A 104 9.16 -22.02 12.27
N SER A 105 9.01 -20.86 12.89
CA SER A 105 9.82 -20.45 14.04
C SER A 105 9.58 -21.35 15.25
N ALA A 106 8.32 -21.75 15.49
CA ALA A 106 7.96 -22.67 16.57
C ALA A 106 8.56 -24.06 16.34
N ILE A 107 8.49 -24.58 15.11
CA ILE A 107 9.05 -25.90 14.77
C ILE A 107 10.57 -25.89 14.92
N THR A 108 11.25 -24.86 14.41
CA THR A 108 12.71 -24.73 14.47
C THR A 108 13.24 -24.47 15.88
N ALA A 109 12.41 -23.98 16.80
CA ALA A 109 12.77 -23.77 18.19
C ALA A 109 12.91 -25.05 19.02
N PHE A 110 12.38 -26.18 18.55
CA PHE A 110 12.56 -27.48 19.21
C PHE A 110 13.90 -28.11 18.81
N HIS A 111 14.80 -28.24 19.77
CA HIS A 111 16.15 -28.81 19.54
C HIS A 111 16.13 -30.35 19.43
N ALA A 112 15.17 -30.99 20.12
CA ALA A 112 14.85 -32.42 20.04
C ALA A 112 13.41 -32.63 20.53
N ASN A 113 12.68 -33.60 19.96
CA ASN A 113 11.30 -33.96 20.32
C ASN A 113 10.30 -32.78 20.37
N ILE A 114 9.59 -32.54 19.26
CA ILE A 114 8.59 -31.46 19.08
C ILE A 114 7.47 -31.46 20.14
N PHE A 115 7.25 -32.58 20.84
CA PHE A 115 6.16 -32.73 21.82
C PHE A 115 6.57 -32.43 23.27
N GLU A 116 7.83 -32.16 23.55
CA GLU A 116 8.33 -31.86 24.91
C GLU A 116 8.65 -30.37 25.05
N LEU A 117 7.85 -29.65 25.84
CA LEU A 117 7.99 -28.21 26.06
C LEU A 117 9.28 -27.82 26.80
N GLU A 118 9.96 -28.75 27.47
CA GLU A 118 11.26 -28.52 28.11
C GLU A 118 12.38 -28.22 27.09
N HIS A 119 12.22 -28.60 25.82
CA HIS A 119 13.23 -28.40 24.77
C HIS A 119 12.95 -27.20 23.85
N PHE A 120 12.00 -26.34 24.23
CA PHE A 120 11.67 -25.14 23.45
C PHE A 120 12.64 -23.99 23.74
N SER A 121 13.49 -23.67 22.76
CA SER A 121 14.40 -22.52 22.86
C SER A 121 13.70 -21.23 22.45
N VAL A 122 13.29 -20.43 23.43
CA VAL A 122 12.66 -19.11 23.21
C VAL A 122 13.59 -18.18 22.39
N MET A 123 14.89 -18.21 22.63
CA MET A 123 15.86 -17.41 21.87
C MET A 123 15.91 -17.83 20.39
N HIS A 124 15.88 -19.13 20.10
CA HIS A 124 15.86 -19.60 18.71
C HIS A 124 14.54 -19.26 18.04
N PHE A 125 13.41 -19.41 18.75
CA PHE A 125 12.11 -18.97 18.25
C PHE A 125 12.13 -17.49 17.84
N MET A 126 12.58 -16.61 18.74
CA MET A 126 12.60 -15.17 18.50
C MET A 126 13.53 -14.80 17.34
N SER A 127 14.73 -15.39 17.26
CA SER A 127 15.66 -15.14 16.15
C SER A 127 15.10 -15.59 14.80
N HIS A 128 14.52 -16.79 14.72
CA HIS A 128 13.93 -17.30 13.46
C HIS A 128 12.67 -16.55 13.07
N PHE A 129 11.88 -16.11 14.06
CA PHE A 129 10.72 -15.26 13.83
C PHE A 129 11.15 -13.92 13.23
N MET A 130 12.14 -13.26 13.83
CA MET A 130 12.74 -12.01 13.34
C MET A 130 13.33 -12.17 11.93
N ALA A 131 14.06 -13.26 11.69
CA ALA A 131 14.62 -13.57 10.38
C ALA A 131 13.53 -13.70 9.30
N GLY A 132 12.53 -14.55 9.54
CA GLY A 132 11.42 -14.75 8.62
C GLY A 132 10.66 -13.46 8.35
N PHE A 133 10.46 -12.65 9.39
CA PHE A 133 9.81 -11.36 9.29
C PHE A 133 10.57 -10.40 8.37
N PHE A 134 11.84 -10.14 8.66
CA PHE A 134 12.66 -9.24 7.85
C PHE A 134 12.81 -9.70 6.40
N LEU A 135 13.04 -10.99 6.17
CA LEU A 135 13.21 -11.53 4.82
C LEU A 135 11.94 -11.40 3.97
N VAL A 136 10.78 -11.75 4.54
CA VAL A 136 9.50 -11.68 3.81
C VAL A 136 9.08 -10.24 3.55
N PHE A 137 9.22 -9.34 4.53
CA PHE A 137 8.84 -7.94 4.36
C PHE A 137 9.80 -7.17 3.45
N SER A 138 11.09 -7.51 3.49
CA SER A 138 12.06 -7.00 2.51
C SER A 138 11.71 -7.44 1.10
N PHE A 139 11.36 -8.73 0.90
CA PHE A 139 10.93 -9.26 -0.39
C PHE A 139 9.72 -8.49 -0.96
N PHE A 140 8.68 -8.22 -0.16
CA PHE A 140 7.53 -7.46 -0.64
C PHE A 140 7.91 -6.04 -1.07
N LYS A 141 8.85 -5.39 -0.38
CA LYS A 141 9.37 -4.08 -0.79
C LYS A 141 10.14 -4.14 -2.10
N PHE A 142 10.82 -5.25 -2.39
CA PHE A 142 11.49 -5.44 -3.69
C PHE A 142 10.54 -5.63 -4.87
N LEU A 143 9.30 -6.10 -4.66
CA LEU A 143 8.32 -6.26 -5.75
C LEU A 143 7.98 -4.93 -6.44
N ASP A 144 8.00 -3.83 -5.68
CA ASP A 144 7.87 -2.47 -6.21
C ASP A 144 8.77 -1.52 -5.41
N LEU A 145 10.08 -1.64 -5.63
CA LEU A 145 11.09 -0.87 -4.90
C LEU A 145 10.90 0.65 -5.06
N LYS A 146 10.54 1.09 -6.26
CA LYS A 146 10.33 2.51 -6.56
C LYS A 146 9.09 3.02 -5.85
N GLY A 147 7.96 2.33 -5.99
CA GLY A 147 6.74 2.67 -5.27
C GLY A 147 6.99 2.70 -3.76
N PHE A 148 7.65 1.65 -3.22
CA PHE A 148 8.04 1.58 -1.82
C PHE A 148 8.79 2.84 -1.37
N ALA A 149 9.89 3.18 -2.05
CA ALA A 149 10.73 4.32 -1.67
C ALA A 149 9.95 5.64 -1.71
N GLU A 150 9.09 5.83 -2.72
CA GLU A 150 8.24 7.03 -2.85
C GLU A 150 7.25 7.17 -1.69
N SER A 151 6.49 6.13 -1.32
CA SER A 151 5.61 6.29 -0.15
C SER A 151 6.36 6.24 1.18
N TYR A 152 7.47 5.50 1.29
CA TYR A 152 8.26 5.47 2.52
C TYR A 152 8.80 6.86 2.87
N ALA A 153 9.23 7.63 1.86
CA ALA A 153 9.63 9.02 2.00
C ALA A 153 8.51 9.97 2.45
N MET A 154 7.24 9.55 2.43
CA MET A 154 6.13 10.39 2.89
C MET A 154 5.92 10.38 4.41
N TYR A 155 6.46 9.38 5.12
CA TYR A 155 6.21 9.19 6.56
C TYR A 155 7.44 8.82 7.39
N ASP A 156 8.47 8.19 6.81
CA ASP A 156 9.67 7.87 7.56
C ASP A 156 10.51 9.14 7.79
N LEU A 157 10.93 9.36 9.03
CA LEU A 157 11.59 10.59 9.45
C LEU A 157 12.91 10.86 8.72
N LEU A 158 13.63 9.80 8.32
CA LEU A 158 14.91 9.91 7.62
C LEU A 158 14.70 9.95 6.11
N ALA A 159 13.81 9.12 5.56
CA ALA A 159 13.48 9.12 4.13
C ALA A 159 12.84 10.44 3.68
N MET A 160 12.09 11.12 4.55
CA MET A 160 11.56 12.47 4.31
C MET A 160 12.67 13.50 4.04
N LYS A 161 13.84 13.35 4.69
CA LYS A 161 14.99 14.26 4.52
C LYS A 161 15.96 13.77 3.45
N VAL A 162 16.10 12.46 3.33
CA VAL A 162 17.05 11.79 2.43
C VAL A 162 16.27 10.72 1.64
N PRO A 163 15.62 11.07 0.52
CA PRO A 163 14.78 10.12 -0.24
C PRO A 163 15.50 8.85 -0.71
N VAL A 164 16.82 8.95 -0.92
CA VAL A 164 17.68 7.80 -1.25
C VAL A 164 17.65 6.72 -0.16
N TYR A 165 17.43 7.10 1.11
CA TYR A 165 17.30 6.15 2.21
C TYR A 165 16.15 5.15 1.99
N GLY A 166 15.05 5.59 1.36
CA GLY A 166 13.94 4.69 0.99
C GLY A 166 14.33 3.58 0.02
N PHE A 167 15.35 3.79 -0.83
CA PHE A 167 15.89 2.73 -1.70
C PHE A 167 16.86 1.80 -0.96
N VAL A 168 17.50 2.28 0.10
CA VAL A 168 18.47 1.51 0.89
C VAL A 168 17.76 0.65 1.94
N TYR A 169 16.65 1.13 2.50
CA TYR A 169 15.94 0.47 3.60
C TYR A 169 15.59 -1.01 3.36
N PRO A 170 15.08 -1.45 2.20
CA PRO A 170 14.78 -2.86 1.95
C PRO A 170 16.03 -3.76 2.04
N PHE A 171 17.20 -3.22 1.68
CA PHE A 171 18.47 -3.93 1.81
C PHE A 171 18.93 -4.03 3.27
N ILE A 172 18.63 -3.01 4.10
CA ILE A 172 18.90 -3.06 5.54
C ILE A 172 18.09 -4.19 6.18
N GLU A 173 16.79 -4.27 5.86
CA GLU A 173 15.95 -5.37 6.35
C GLU A 173 16.42 -6.73 5.83
N LEU A 174 16.80 -6.84 4.55
CA LEU A 174 17.37 -8.08 4.01
C LEU A 174 18.61 -8.51 4.80
N ALA A 175 19.52 -7.56 5.07
CA ALA A 175 20.74 -7.83 5.82
C ALA A 175 20.45 -8.25 7.27
N LEU A 176 19.51 -7.59 7.95
CA LEU A 176 19.08 -7.98 9.30
C LEU A 176 18.43 -9.37 9.29
N GLY A 177 17.57 -9.67 8.31
CA GLY A 177 16.95 -10.98 8.16
C GLY A 177 17.96 -12.11 7.98
N ILE A 178 18.98 -11.89 7.14
CA ILE A 178 20.09 -12.84 6.97
C ILE A 178 20.90 -12.95 8.26
N ALA A 179 21.21 -11.84 8.93
CA ALA A 179 21.99 -11.82 10.16
C ALA A 179 21.32 -12.62 11.28
N TYR A 180 20.00 -12.47 11.48
CA TYR A 180 19.24 -13.30 12.42
C TYR A 180 19.23 -14.78 12.02
N LEU A 181 19.06 -15.08 10.72
CA LEU A 181 18.99 -16.44 10.22
C LEU A 181 20.29 -17.21 10.46
N VAL A 182 21.44 -16.57 10.24
CA VAL A 182 22.77 -17.19 10.41
C VAL A 182 23.36 -16.96 11.81
N ASN A 183 22.62 -16.28 12.69
CA ASN A 183 23.05 -15.90 14.04
C ASN A 183 24.37 -15.07 14.03
N PHE A 184 24.50 -14.15 13.07
CA PHE A 184 25.68 -13.27 12.93
C PHE A 184 25.68 -12.20 14.02
N GLU A 185 26.72 -12.20 14.86
CA GLU A 185 26.93 -11.22 15.94
C GLU A 185 25.64 -10.76 16.63
N PRO A 186 25.00 -11.61 17.46
CA PRO A 186 23.63 -11.39 17.90
C PRO A 186 23.42 -10.09 18.69
N GLN A 187 24.43 -9.67 19.46
CA GLN A 187 24.37 -8.40 20.18
C GLN A 187 24.33 -7.21 19.21
N ALA A 188 25.24 -7.18 18.22
CA ALA A 188 25.28 -6.11 17.23
C ALA A 188 24.01 -6.09 16.36
N THR A 189 23.54 -7.26 15.94
CA THR A 189 22.31 -7.41 15.15
C THR A 189 21.08 -6.90 15.93
N ASN A 190 20.93 -7.28 17.21
CA ASN A 190 19.83 -6.79 18.03
C ASN A 190 19.87 -5.28 18.27
N ILE A 191 21.06 -4.71 18.53
CA ILE A 191 21.21 -3.26 18.69
C ILE A 191 20.85 -2.53 17.39
N ALA A 192 21.34 -3.01 16.25
CA ALA A 192 21.02 -2.44 14.93
C ALA A 192 19.51 -2.50 14.66
N THR A 193 18.86 -3.63 14.96
CA THR A 193 17.39 -3.80 14.85
C THR A 193 16.65 -2.77 15.68
N ILE A 194 17.02 -2.59 16.96
CA ILE A 194 16.36 -1.61 17.85
C ILE A 194 16.48 -0.19 17.28
N ILE A 195 17.66 0.18 16.77
CA ILE A 195 17.89 1.51 16.21
C ILE A 195 17.05 1.71 14.94
N VAL A 196 17.15 0.80 13.98
CA VAL A 196 16.46 0.91 12.68
C VAL A 196 14.95 0.86 12.85
N MET A 197 14.45 -0.16 13.56
CA MET A 197 13.01 -0.36 13.75
C MET A 197 12.40 0.65 14.71
N GLY A 198 13.12 1.02 15.78
CA GLY A 198 12.67 2.03 16.72
C GLY A 198 12.53 3.40 16.05
N PHE A 199 13.48 3.78 15.20
CA PHE A 199 13.40 5.03 14.45
C PHE A 199 12.23 5.01 13.44
N SER A 200 12.08 3.93 12.67
CA SER A 200 10.95 3.74 11.74
C SER A 200 9.59 3.79 12.47
N SER A 201 9.49 3.14 13.63
CA SER A 201 8.28 3.10 14.47
C SER A 201 7.79 4.50 14.84
N VAL A 202 8.70 5.43 15.17
CA VAL A 202 8.32 6.81 15.52
C VAL A 202 7.64 7.49 14.33
N GLY A 203 8.18 7.31 13.11
CA GLY A 203 7.59 7.84 11.88
C GLY A 203 6.20 7.24 11.59
N VAL A 204 6.06 5.91 11.73
CA VAL A 204 4.79 5.21 11.53
C VAL A 204 3.73 5.65 12.56
N ILE A 205 4.09 5.70 13.86
CA ILE A 205 3.20 6.17 14.93
C ILE A 205 2.72 7.59 14.64
N GLN A 206 3.64 8.50 14.30
CA GLN A 206 3.30 9.88 13.98
C GLN A 206 2.36 9.97 12.75
N SER A 207 2.60 9.15 11.72
CA SER A 207 1.78 9.11 10.50
C SER A 207 0.35 8.63 10.78
N VAL A 208 0.21 7.54 11.54
CA VAL A 208 -1.10 6.97 11.91
C VAL A 208 -1.89 7.92 12.81
N LEU A 209 -1.26 8.54 13.81
CA LEU A 209 -1.90 9.52 14.70
C LEU A 209 -2.37 10.77 13.95
N ASN A 210 -1.63 11.20 12.93
CA ASN A 210 -1.97 12.39 12.15
C ASN A 210 -3.09 12.18 11.11
N LYS A 211 -3.68 10.98 11.02
CA LYS A 211 -4.76 10.61 10.08
C LYS A 211 -4.51 11.08 8.64
N LYS A 212 -3.24 11.25 8.23
CA LYS A 212 -2.91 11.60 6.85
C LYS A 212 -3.23 10.37 6.02
N LYS A 213 -4.30 10.43 5.22
CA LYS A 213 -4.68 9.38 4.27
C LYS A 213 -3.63 9.31 3.15
N ILE A 214 -2.52 8.64 3.41
CA ILE A 214 -1.48 8.40 2.40
C ILE A 214 -1.39 6.89 2.22
N ARG A 215 -1.48 6.46 0.96
CA ARG A 215 -1.44 5.05 0.59
C ARG A 215 -0.06 4.48 0.89
N CYS A 216 -0.03 3.36 1.61
CA CYS A 216 1.20 2.64 1.96
C CYS A 216 1.78 1.99 0.71
N ALA A 217 3.04 2.21 0.36
CA ALA A 217 3.59 1.56 -0.84
C ALA A 217 4.12 0.15 -0.63
N CYS A 218 4.48 -0.26 0.59
CA CYS A 218 5.12 -1.56 0.82
C CYS A 218 4.25 -2.75 0.38
N LEU A 219 2.94 -2.61 0.58
CA LEU A 219 1.93 -3.61 0.20
C LEU A 219 0.71 -2.99 -0.48
N GLY A 220 0.63 -1.66 -0.64
CA GLY A 220 -0.51 -1.00 -1.27
C GLY A 220 -0.49 -1.09 -2.80
N ALA A 221 0.68 -1.26 -3.42
CA ALA A 221 0.80 -1.45 -4.87
C ALA A 221 0.29 -2.83 -5.33
N VAL A 222 0.44 -3.87 -4.49
CA VAL A 222 0.04 -5.25 -4.81
C VAL A 222 -1.25 -5.69 -4.06
N PHE A 223 -1.50 -5.18 -2.85
CA PHE A 223 -2.61 -5.62 -1.98
C PHE A 223 -3.49 -4.49 -1.39
N ASN A 224 -3.30 -3.21 -1.78
CA ASN A 224 -4.13 -2.06 -1.34
C ASN A 224 -4.32 -1.94 0.19
N LEU A 225 -3.34 -2.36 1.00
CA LEU A 225 -3.44 -2.24 2.45
C LEU A 225 -3.16 -0.80 2.93
N PRO A 226 -4.05 -0.18 3.71
CA PRO A 226 -3.74 1.08 4.39
C PRO A 226 -2.67 0.83 5.48
N MET A 227 -1.75 1.78 5.68
CA MET A 227 -0.93 1.79 6.91
C MET A 227 -1.87 1.81 8.11
N SER A 228 -1.69 0.85 9.01
CA SER A 228 -2.66 0.51 10.04
C SER A 228 -1.97 0.35 11.38
N THR A 229 -2.77 0.28 12.44
CA THR A 229 -2.31 -0.06 13.80
C THR A 229 -1.56 -1.40 13.84
N VAL A 230 -1.82 -2.29 12.87
CA VAL A 230 -1.11 -3.57 12.75
C VAL A 230 0.40 -3.37 12.53
N THR A 231 0.81 -2.42 11.69
CA THR A 231 2.23 -2.13 11.43
C THR A 231 2.94 -1.58 12.67
N ILE A 232 2.24 -0.78 13.48
CA ILE A 232 2.79 -0.29 14.75
C ILE A 232 3.04 -1.45 15.71
N ILE A 233 2.06 -2.36 15.84
CA ILE A 233 2.18 -3.54 16.72
C ILE A 233 3.35 -4.42 16.28
N GLU A 234 3.48 -4.61 14.98
CA GLU A 234 4.55 -5.37 14.33
C GLU A 234 5.94 -4.78 14.61
N ASP A 235 6.17 -3.50 14.32
CA ASP A 235 7.48 -2.87 14.56
C ASP A 235 7.85 -2.85 16.05
N LEU A 236 6.88 -2.55 16.93
CA LEU A 236 7.12 -2.55 18.37
C LEU A 236 7.37 -3.95 18.93
N LEU A 237 6.71 -4.97 18.38
CA LEU A 237 6.97 -6.36 18.73
C LEU A 237 8.40 -6.75 18.36
N MET A 238 8.87 -6.36 17.17
CA MET A 238 10.25 -6.60 16.74
C MET A 238 11.28 -5.90 17.64
N VAL A 239 11.05 -4.63 17.99
CA VAL A 239 11.90 -3.89 18.95
C VAL A 239 11.90 -4.57 20.32
N GLY A 240 10.73 -4.99 20.80
CA GLY A 240 10.59 -5.68 22.08
C GLY A 240 11.31 -7.03 22.11
N MET A 241 11.24 -7.79 21.01
CA MET A 241 11.96 -9.04 20.87
C MET A 241 13.47 -8.83 20.86
N ALA A 242 13.97 -7.87 20.08
CA ALA A 242 15.39 -7.54 20.05
C ALA A 242 15.92 -7.07 21.41
N ALA A 243 15.15 -6.26 22.14
CA ALA A 243 15.49 -5.81 23.48
C ALA A 243 15.50 -6.96 24.50
N ALA A 244 14.50 -7.83 24.46
CA ALA A 244 14.45 -9.01 25.33
C ALA A 244 15.63 -9.95 25.08
N MET A 245 15.99 -10.19 23.81
CA MET A 245 17.16 -10.99 23.46
C MET A 245 18.46 -10.38 24.00
N LEU A 246 18.63 -9.05 23.98
CA LEU A 246 19.80 -8.38 24.58
C LEU A 246 19.91 -8.53 26.10
N VAL A 247 18.79 -8.58 26.82
CA VAL A 247 18.78 -8.74 28.29
C VAL A 247 19.12 -10.17 28.71
N VAL A 248 18.83 -11.14 27.85
CA VAL A 248 19.08 -12.57 28.09
C VAL A 248 20.54 -12.96 27.79
N TYR A 249 21.30 -12.11 27.08
CA TYR A 249 22.73 -12.31 26.79
C TYR A 249 23.64 -11.98 27.97
#